data_AF-A0A850F196-F1
#
_entry.id   AF-A0A850F196-F1
#
_cell.length_a   1.000
_cell.length_b   1.000
_cell.length_c   1.000
_cell.angle_alpha   90.00
_cell.angle_beta   90.00
_cell.angle_gamma   90.00
#
_symmetry.space_group_name_H-M   'P 1'
#
loop_
_entity.id
_entity.type
_entity.pdbx_description
1 polymer ?
#
loop_
_entity_poly.entity_id
_entity_poly.type
_entity_poly.pdbx_seq_one_letter_code
_entity_poly.pdbx_strand_id
1 'polypeptide(L)' 'MQLIAGYQSHSLLLMAGQDLQCLMSRDFCLTIHDKQVFFSVYLDTLVRSGVRVSPDALLLARSRTPHYE' A
#
# COMPACT_ATOMS: atom_id res chain seq x y z
N MET A 1 7.20 9.58 -13.60
CA MET A 1 6.91 8.15 -13.38
C MET A 1 7.96 7.26 -14.06
N GLN A 2 9.24 7.43 -13.72
CA GLN A 2 10.36 6.90 -14.52
C GLN A 2 10.88 5.54 -14.02
N LEU A 3 10.68 5.23 -12.73
CA LEU A 3 11.13 3.98 -12.10
C LEU A 3 10.38 2.73 -12.63
N ILE A 4 9.07 2.83 -12.88
CA ILE A 4 8.22 1.68 -13.25
C ILE A 4 8.41 1.30 -14.72
N ALA A 5 8.90 2.23 -15.56
CA ALA A 5 9.05 2.02 -16.99
C ALA A 5 9.99 0.85 -17.34
N GLY A 6 10.99 0.57 -16.49
CA GLY A 6 11.90 -0.57 -16.68
C GLY A 6 11.31 -1.93 -16.32
N TYR A 7 10.10 -1.97 -15.73
CA TYR A 7 9.52 -3.19 -15.17
C TYR A 7 8.16 -3.54 -15.76
N GLN A 8 7.77 -2.97 -16.91
CA GLN A 8 6.41 -3.10 -17.48
C GLN A 8 5.92 -4.54 -17.73
N SER A 9 6.81 -5.52 -17.82
CA SER A 9 6.46 -6.94 -18.00
C SER A 9 6.43 -7.75 -16.70
N HIS A 10 6.53 -7.11 -15.53
CA HIS A 10 6.60 -7.78 -14.24
C HIS A 10 5.35 -7.52 -13.40
N SER A 11 4.93 -8.52 -12.64
CA SER A 11 4.02 -8.32 -11.51
C SER A 11 4.79 -7.57 -10.42
N LEU A 12 4.40 -6.34 -10.13
CA LEU A 12 5.12 -5.46 -9.20
C LEU A 12 4.21 -5.00 -8.07
N LEU A 13 4.65 -5.14 -6.83
CA LEU A 13 4.00 -4.53 -5.68
C LEU A 13 4.76 -3.27 -5.29
N LEU A 14 4.09 -2.13 -5.37
CA LEU A 14 4.65 -0.81 -5.12
C LEU A 14 4.16 -0.25 -3.79
N MET A 15 5.09 0.03 -2.89
CA MET A 15 4.83 0.68 -1.61
C MET A 15 5.64 1.97 -1.49
N ALA A 16 5.05 3.04 -0.98
CA ALA A 16 5.77 4.29 -0.70
C ALA A 16 5.30 4.95 0.60
N GLY A 17 6.15 5.78 1.18
CA GLY A 17 5.82 6.59 2.37
C GLY A 17 5.01 7.85 2.03
N GLN A 18 4.49 8.50 3.08
CA GLN A 18 3.60 9.66 3.03
C GLN A 18 4.04 10.75 2.04
N ASP A 19 3.21 10.93 0.99
CA ASP A 19 3.15 12.10 0.12
C ASP A 19 1.74 12.11 -0.54
N LEU A 20 1.19 13.28 -0.86
CA LEU A 20 -0.08 13.42 -1.59
C LEU A 20 -0.06 12.67 -2.93
N GLN A 21 1.12 12.54 -3.56
CA GLN A 21 1.30 11.82 -4.82
C GLN A 21 1.30 10.28 -4.67
N CYS A 22 1.41 9.77 -3.45
CA CYS A 22 1.47 8.34 -3.14
C CYS A 22 0.15 7.63 -3.48
N LEU A 23 -0.99 8.29 -3.21
CA LEU A 23 -2.34 7.72 -3.39
C LEU A 23 -2.75 7.50 -4.84
N MET A 24 -1.99 8.03 -5.81
CA MET A 24 -2.33 7.96 -7.24
C MET A 24 -1.39 7.04 -8.04
N SER A 25 -0.34 6.50 -7.41
CA SER A 25 0.74 5.82 -8.15
C SER A 25 1.32 4.57 -7.48
N ARG A 26 0.79 4.17 -6.33
CA ARG A 26 1.29 3.07 -5.51
C ARG A 26 0.15 2.18 -5.06
N ASP A 27 0.43 0.89 -4.93
CA ASP A 27 -0.54 -0.09 -4.46
C ASP A 27 -0.84 0.14 -2.98
N PHE A 28 0.22 0.37 -2.18
CA PHE A 28 0.14 0.65 -0.76
C PHE A 28 0.83 1.97 -0.43
N CYS A 29 0.11 2.83 0.30
CA CYS A 29 0.66 4.06 0.83
C CYS A 29 0.85 3.97 2.33
N LEU A 30 2.10 4.04 2.78
CA LEU A 30 2.49 3.84 4.17
C LEU A 30 2.46 5.16 4.95
N THR A 31 1.87 5.13 6.14
CA THR A 31 1.91 6.21 7.12
C THR A 31 2.61 5.69 8.37
N ILE A 32 3.74 6.31 8.72
CA ILE A 32 4.55 5.90 9.86
C ILE A 32 4.36 6.94 10.96
N HIS A 33 3.88 6.50 12.13
CA HIS A 33 3.71 7.34 13.31
C HIS A 33 4.32 6.64 14.52
N ASP A 34 5.36 7.22 15.10
CA ASP A 34 6.18 6.62 16.16
C ASP A 34 6.64 5.19 15.81
N LYS A 35 6.11 4.19 16.52
CA LYS A 35 6.42 2.75 16.34
C LYS A 35 5.31 2.00 15.59
N GLN A 36 4.34 2.72 15.05
CA GLN A 36 3.20 2.16 14.34
C GLN A 36 3.26 2.50 12.85
N VAL A 37 2.97 1.51 12.01
CA VAL A 37 2.87 1.67 10.56
C VAL A 37 1.44 1.36 10.17
N PHE A 38 0.80 2.35 9.57
CA PHE A 38 -0.50 2.23 8.94
C PHE A 38 -0.31 2.24 7.42
N PHE A 39 -1.34 1.82 6.69
CA PHE A 39 -1.34 2.00 5.26
C PHE A 39 -2.75 2.21 4.71
N SER A 40 -2.81 2.90 3.58
CA SER A 40 -3.98 2.95 2.69
C SER A 40 -3.68 2.19 1.40
N VAL A 41 -4.71 1.71 0.73
CA VAL A 41 -4.58 0.94 -0.52
C VAL A 41 -5.38 1.62 -1.62
N TYR A 42 -4.78 1.80 -2.79
CA TYR A 42 -5.49 2.27 -3.99
C TYR A 42 -5.80 1.08 -4.89
N LEU A 43 -7.04 0.58 -4.80
CA LEU A 43 -7.45 -0.70 -5.39
C LEU A 43 -7.28 -0.75 -6.92
N ASP A 44 -7.49 0.36 -7.65
CA ASP A 44 -7.32 0.36 -9.11
C ASP A 44 -5.86 0.16 -9.53
N THR A 45 -4.89 0.75 -8.82
CA THR A 45 -3.45 0.47 -9.07
C THR A 45 -3.13 -0.99 -8.71
N LEU A 46 -3.64 -1.48 -7.57
CA LEU A 46 -3.40 -2.87 -7.13
C LEU A 46 -3.94 -3.89 -8.14
N VAL A 47 -5.13 -3.69 -8.69
CA VAL A 47 -5.71 -4.60 -9.70
C VAL A 47 -4.88 -4.61 -10.99
N ARG A 48 -4.26 -3.48 -11.35
CA ARG A 48 -3.40 -3.35 -12.54
C ARG A 48 -1.95 -3.81 -12.32
N SER A 49 -1.55 -4.04 -11.07
CA SER A 49 -0.19 -4.43 -10.68
C SER A 49 0.23 -5.84 -11.15
N GLY A 50 -0.74 -6.70 -11.49
CA GLY A 50 -0.51 -8.12 -11.79
C GLY A 50 -0.17 -8.97 -10.55
N VAL A 51 -0.21 -8.39 -9.35
CA VAL A 51 0.00 -9.08 -8.07
C VAL A 51 -1.35 -9.48 -7.48
N ARG A 52 -1.42 -10.67 -6.86
CA ARG A 52 -2.56 -11.10 -6.06
C ARG A 52 -2.27 -10.86 -4.59
N VAL A 53 -3.13 -10.09 -3.94
CA VAL A 53 -3.04 -9.82 -2.49
C VAL A 53 -4.26 -10.39 -1.80
N SER A 54 -4.05 -11.11 -0.68
CA SER A 54 -5.16 -11.57 0.16
C SER A 54 -5.88 -10.37 0.77
N PRO A 55 -7.22 -10.32 0.75
CA PRO A 55 -7.98 -9.30 1.46
C PRO A 55 -7.63 -9.22 2.96
N ASP A 56 -7.22 -10.34 3.57
CA ASP A 56 -6.79 -10.38 4.98
C ASP A 56 -5.57 -9.50 5.25
N ALA A 57 -4.74 -9.22 4.23
CA ALA A 57 -3.63 -8.30 4.38
C ALA A 57 -4.11 -6.89 4.78
N LEU A 58 -5.32 -6.47 4.36
CA LEU A 58 -5.91 -5.19 4.76
C LEU A 58 -6.19 -5.11 6.26
N LEU A 59 -6.31 -6.25 6.95
CA LEU A 59 -6.47 -6.28 8.41
C LEU A 59 -5.22 -5.78 9.13
N LEU A 60 -4.04 -5.81 8.50
CA LEU A 60 -2.80 -5.27 9.05
C LEU A 60 -2.82 -3.75 9.19
N ALA A 61 -3.65 -3.04 8.40
CA ALA A 61 -3.83 -1.59 8.53
C ALA A 61 -4.70 -1.20 9.72
N ARG A 62 -5.40 -2.16 10.36
CA ARG A 62 -6.27 -1.85 11.50
C ARG A 62 -5.42 -1.41 12.69
N SER A 63 -5.85 -0.32 13.33
CA SER A 63 -5.29 0.10 14.61
C SER A 63 -5.39 -1.04 15.61
N ARG A 64 -4.27 -1.39 16.24
CA ARG A 64 -4.22 -2.28 17.41
C ARG A 64 -4.40 -1.45 18.67
N THR A 65 -5.43 -0.62 18.74
CA THR A 65 -5.87 -0.09 20.03
C THR A 65 -6.49 -1.25 20.79
N PRO A 66 -5.94 -1.67 21.95
CA PRO A 66 -6.63 -2.63 22.79
C PRO A 66 -8.01 -2.05 23.12
N HIS A 67 -9.07 -2.79 22.79
CA HIS A 67 -10.40 -2.51 23.30
C HIS A 67 -10.31 -2.72 24.82
N TYR A 68 -10.32 -1.63 25.59
CA TYR A 68 -10.74 -1.73 26.98
C TYR A 68 -12.27 -1.72 26.94
N GLU A 69 -12.89 -2.84 27.28
CA GLU A 69 -14.27 -2.86 27.77
C GLU A 69 -14.26 -2.54 29.28
#